data_AF-A0AAD2H9K3-F1
#
_entry.id   AF-A0AAD2H9K3-F1
#
_cell.length_a   1.000
_cell.length_b   1.000
_cell.length_c   1.000
_cell.angle_alpha   90.00
_cell.angle_beta   90.00
_cell.angle_gamma   90.00
#
_symmetry.space_group_name_H-M   'P 1'
#
loop_
_entity.id
_entity.type
_entity.pdbx_description
1 polymer ?
#
loop_
_entity_poly.entity_id
_entity_poly.type
_entity_poly.pdbx_seq_one_letter_code
_entity_poly.pdbx_strand_id
1 'polypeptide(L)'
;RVSIYSLSRTGKTTLPSGHTLSVNADFTRQALFVSQQLEVSERYIAGILHALTVSSPHLHTQPVQCVEGAIDEYHLRRRHLADSLVYLLQATEAVSRGEAEGNIIFQRAAEFVYFDLFSTEGGLAPKIIKELQNLGVLVAKAEAAKKNARTGTIPPTGQTGVVPALGATVFQGHSESLQYERRQLGATLPLLARLGLLSSADVEAIV
;
A
#
# COMPACT_ATOMS: atom_id res chain seq x y z
N ARG A 1 18.98 2.09 -4.93
CA ARG A 1 18.65 2.09 -3.47
C ARG A 1 19.19 3.37 -2.86
N VAL A 2 18.36 4.39 -2.67
CA VAL A 2 18.74 5.58 -1.89
C VAL A 2 18.59 5.17 -0.42
N SER A 3 19.72 4.84 0.19
CA SER A 3 19.81 4.36 1.57
C SER A 3 20.00 5.58 2.50
N ILE A 4 19.26 5.59 3.61
CA ILE A 4 19.38 6.26 4.94
C ILE A 4 20.46 7.34 5.13
N TYR A 5 21.66 7.16 4.58
CA TYR A 5 22.76 8.12 4.65
C TYR A 5 22.50 9.45 3.94
N SER A 6 21.63 9.52 2.92
CA SER A 6 21.37 10.81 2.24
C SER A 6 20.44 11.73 3.03
N LEU A 7 19.41 11.18 3.69
CA LEU A 7 18.42 11.93 4.45
C LEU A 7 19.02 12.59 5.71
N SER A 8 19.75 11.81 6.51
CA SER A 8 20.33 12.28 7.77
C SER A 8 21.52 13.23 7.59
N ARG A 9 22.24 13.18 6.45
CA ARG A 9 23.52 13.89 6.27
C ARG A 9 23.41 15.18 5.43
N THR A 10 22.37 15.30 4.61
CA THR A 10 22.20 16.45 3.71
C THR A 10 21.01 17.35 4.05
N GLY A 11 20.08 16.88 4.90
CA GLY A 11 18.85 17.60 5.21
C GLY A 11 17.93 17.79 4.00
N LYS A 12 18.18 17.07 2.90
CA LYS A 12 17.43 17.13 1.64
C LYS A 12 16.94 15.75 1.24
N THR A 13 15.67 15.64 0.87
CA THR A 13 15.07 14.40 0.35
C THR A 13 14.51 14.63 -1.04
N THR A 14 14.70 13.71 -1.97
CA THR A 14 14.00 13.72 -3.26
C THR A 14 12.70 12.95 -3.14
N LEU A 15 11.57 13.66 -3.23
CA LEU A 15 10.25 13.05 -3.28
C LEU A 15 10.10 12.14 -4.50
N PRO A 16 9.14 11.19 -4.48
CA PRO A 16 8.75 10.44 -5.68
C PRO A 16 8.42 11.34 -6.89
N SER A 17 7.91 12.56 -6.66
CA SER A 17 7.63 13.57 -7.68
C SER A 17 8.87 14.22 -8.31
N GLY A 18 10.08 13.90 -7.83
CA GLY A 18 11.34 14.47 -8.32
C GLY A 18 11.75 15.77 -7.61
N HIS A 19 10.87 16.39 -6.81
CA HIS A 19 11.21 17.59 -6.05
C HIS A 19 12.11 17.29 -4.84
N THR A 20 13.09 18.16 -4.60
CA THR A 20 13.97 18.13 -3.43
C THR A 20 13.37 18.96 -2.30
N LEU A 21 13.15 18.37 -1.13
CA LEU A 21 12.63 19.03 0.06
C LEU A 21 13.68 19.11 1.15
N SER A 22 13.81 20.29 1.78
CA SER A 22 14.54 20.39 3.04
C SER A 22 13.66 19.87 4.16
N VAL A 23 14.15 18.86 4.88
CA VAL A 23 13.38 18.16 5.91
C VAL A 23 14.03 18.35 7.27
N ASN A 24 13.20 18.62 8.29
CA ASN A 24 13.67 18.70 9.67
C ASN A 24 13.99 17.28 10.22
N ALA A 25 14.71 17.24 11.34
CA ALA A 25 15.15 15.99 11.94
C ALA A 25 13.97 15.08 12.35
N ASP A 26 12.87 15.65 12.83
CA ASP A 26 11.70 14.91 13.29
C ASP A 26 10.95 14.25 12.12
N PHE A 27 10.80 14.94 10.99
CA PHE A 27 10.24 14.36 9.76
C PHE A 27 11.06 13.14 9.32
N THR A 28 12.38 13.23 9.36
CA THR A 28 13.27 12.12 9.00
C THR A 28 13.09 10.93 9.92
N ARG A 29 12.96 11.17 11.24
CA ARG A 29 12.69 10.11 12.23
C ARG A 29 11.32 9.47 12.04
N GLN A 30 10.29 10.27 11.77
CA GLN A 30 8.94 9.76 11.49
C GLN A 30 8.91 8.91 10.22
N ALA A 31 9.54 9.39 9.14
CA ALA A 31 9.62 8.65 7.87
C ALA A 31 10.35 7.32 8.04
N LEU A 32 11.47 7.31 8.78
CA LEU A 32 12.22 6.11 9.10
C LEU A 32 11.42 5.14 9.99
N PHE A 33 10.75 5.66 11.01
CA PHE A 33 9.96 4.83 11.92
C PHE A 33 8.81 4.15 11.16
N VAL A 34 8.03 4.91 10.39
CA VAL A 34 6.88 4.38 9.64
C VAL A 34 7.36 3.41 8.54
N SER A 35 8.47 3.70 7.86
CA SER A 35 9.02 2.80 6.84
C SER A 35 9.45 1.45 7.40
N GLN A 36 10.00 1.43 8.62
CA GLN A 36 10.36 0.21 9.33
C GLN A 36 9.13 -0.58 9.78
N GLN A 37 8.09 0.10 10.29
CA GLN A 37 6.85 -0.57 10.71
C GLN A 37 6.14 -1.25 9.53
N LEU A 38 6.15 -0.59 8.36
CA LEU A 38 5.46 -1.05 7.15
C LEU A 38 6.35 -1.84 6.18
N GLU A 39 7.66 -1.97 6.46
CA GLU A 39 8.65 -2.62 5.59
C GLU A 39 8.69 -2.08 4.15
N VAL A 40 8.54 -0.76 3.99
CA VAL A 40 8.54 -0.09 2.68
C VAL A 40 9.64 0.97 2.57
N SER A 41 9.85 1.51 1.38
CA SER A 41 10.90 2.51 1.17
C SER A 41 10.62 3.82 1.93
N GLU A 42 11.63 4.37 2.60
CA GLU A 42 11.59 5.68 3.26
C GLU A 42 11.15 6.79 2.31
N ARG A 43 11.60 6.74 1.06
CA ARG A 43 11.23 7.73 0.03
C ARG A 43 9.72 7.74 -0.21
N TYR A 44 9.08 6.58 -0.23
CA TYR A 44 7.64 6.46 -0.41
C TYR A 44 6.89 7.04 0.79
N ILE A 45 7.31 6.67 2.01
CA ILE A 45 6.72 7.21 3.24
C ILE A 45 6.93 8.71 3.36
N ALA A 46 8.10 9.24 3.00
CA ALA A 46 8.34 10.68 2.96
C ALA A 46 7.37 11.38 1.98
N GLY A 47 7.02 10.74 0.87
CA GLY A 47 5.98 11.23 -0.03
C GLY A 47 4.59 11.29 0.61
N ILE A 48 4.22 10.26 1.37
CA ILE A 48 2.95 10.21 2.11
C ILE A 48 2.92 11.29 3.20
N LEU A 49 3.94 11.35 4.05
CA LEU A 49 4.06 12.34 5.11
C LEU A 49 3.99 13.76 4.54
N HIS A 50 4.71 14.04 3.45
CA HIS A 50 4.65 15.33 2.79
C HIS A 50 3.23 15.66 2.31
N ALA A 51 2.56 14.73 1.63
CA ALA A 51 1.19 14.94 1.15
C ALA A 51 0.20 15.22 2.29
N LEU A 52 0.33 14.52 3.43
CA LEU A 52 -0.48 14.75 4.62
C LEU A 52 -0.21 16.12 5.22
N THR A 53 1.06 16.51 5.35
CA THR A 53 1.42 17.80 5.91
C THR A 53 0.97 18.99 5.06
N VAL A 54 0.98 18.84 3.73
CA VAL A 54 0.44 19.85 2.80
C VAL A 54 -1.08 19.94 2.91
N SER A 55 -1.76 18.79 3.02
CA SER A 55 -3.23 18.73 3.09
C SER A 55 -3.77 19.14 4.46
N SER A 56 -2.97 18.99 5.53
CA SER A 56 -3.36 19.27 6.91
C SER A 56 -2.16 19.83 7.69
N PRO A 57 -1.89 21.14 7.57
CA PRO A 57 -0.70 21.77 8.16
C PRO A 57 -0.61 21.66 9.69
N HIS A 58 -1.75 21.49 10.38
CA HIS A 58 -1.80 21.33 11.83
C HIS A 58 -1.14 20.01 12.32
N LEU A 59 -0.98 19.00 11.46
CA LEU A 59 -0.35 17.73 11.82
C LEU A 59 1.15 17.88 12.14
N HIS A 60 1.82 18.95 11.69
CA HIS A 60 3.22 19.20 12.00
C HIS A 60 3.52 19.31 13.50
N THR A 61 2.55 19.78 14.29
CA THR A 61 2.71 19.94 15.74
C THR A 61 2.22 18.71 16.51
N GLN A 62 1.75 17.66 15.82
CA GLN A 62 1.14 16.47 16.41
C GLN A 62 1.80 15.20 15.87
N PRO A 63 2.99 14.82 16.39
CA PRO A 63 3.76 13.68 15.88
C PRO A 63 3.02 12.34 15.88
N VAL A 64 2.14 12.11 16.86
CA VAL A 64 1.30 10.90 16.92
C VAL A 64 0.37 10.86 15.70
N GLN A 65 -0.41 11.91 15.48
CA GLN A 65 -1.37 11.97 14.38
C GLN A 65 -0.68 11.94 13.02
N CYS A 66 0.50 12.54 12.91
CA CYS A 66 1.30 12.48 11.68
C CYS A 66 1.73 11.03 11.35
N VAL A 67 2.21 10.28 12.36
CA VAL A 67 2.63 8.87 12.19
C VAL A 67 1.44 7.97 11.91
N GLU A 68 0.37 8.07 12.69
CA GLU A 68 -0.84 7.26 12.51
C GLU A 68 -1.51 7.56 11.17
N GLY A 69 -1.67 8.84 10.84
CA GLY A 69 -2.24 9.27 9.56
C GLY A 69 -1.43 8.80 8.35
N ALA A 70 -0.09 8.72 8.47
CA ALA A 70 0.75 8.18 7.39
C ALA A 70 0.53 6.67 7.18
N ILE A 71 0.28 5.92 8.25
CA ILE A 71 -0.05 4.49 8.18
C ILE A 71 -1.45 4.32 7.57
N ASP A 72 -2.42 5.11 8.00
CA ASP A 72 -3.79 5.06 7.47
C ASP A 72 -3.81 5.41 5.98
N GLU A 73 -3.11 6.47 5.57
CA GLU A 73 -3.00 6.88 4.16
C GLU A 73 -2.27 5.84 3.30
N TYR A 74 -1.22 5.20 3.85
CA TYR A 74 -0.55 4.07 3.18
C TYR A 74 -1.54 2.95 2.87
N HIS A 75 -2.32 2.55 3.87
CA HIS A 75 -3.31 1.50 3.72
C HIS A 75 -4.46 1.88 2.81
N LEU A 76 -4.93 3.12 2.89
CA LEU A 76 -5.99 3.63 2.02
C LEU A 76 -5.59 3.55 0.55
N ARG A 77 -4.35 3.95 0.22
CA ARG A 77 -3.83 3.84 -1.16
C ARG A 77 -3.79 2.40 -1.67
N ARG A 78 -3.37 1.46 -0.81
CA ARG A 78 -3.37 0.02 -1.15
C ARG A 78 -4.77 -0.51 -1.37
N ARG A 79 -5.73 -0.14 -0.51
CA ARG A 79 -7.15 -0.50 -0.67
C ARG A 79 -7.71 0.02 -1.98
N HIS A 80 -7.51 1.31 -2.28
CA HIS A 80 -7.95 1.90 -3.55
C HIS A 80 -7.36 1.19 -4.77
N LEU A 81 -6.09 0.77 -4.70
CA LEU A 81 -5.47 0.02 -5.78
C LEU A 81 -6.11 -1.36 -5.97
N ALA A 82 -6.34 -2.10 -4.88
CA ALA A 82 -7.00 -3.41 -4.92
C ALA A 82 -8.44 -3.30 -5.43
N ASP A 83 -9.21 -2.31 -4.94
CA ASP A 83 -10.58 -2.05 -5.39
C ASP A 83 -10.60 -1.68 -6.88
N SER A 84 -9.67 -0.82 -7.32
CA SER A 84 -9.55 -0.44 -8.74
C SER A 84 -9.31 -1.65 -9.63
N LEU A 85 -8.49 -2.61 -9.18
CA LEU A 85 -8.25 -3.83 -9.92
C LEU A 85 -9.52 -4.68 -10.07
N VAL A 86 -10.30 -4.81 -9.00
CA VAL A 86 -11.59 -5.49 -9.04
C VAL A 86 -12.54 -4.80 -10.03
N TYR A 87 -12.65 -3.47 -9.98
CA TYR A 87 -13.52 -2.71 -10.88
C TYR A 87 -13.10 -2.82 -12.35
N LEU A 88 -11.80 -2.76 -12.64
CA LEU A 88 -11.28 -2.94 -13.99
C LEU A 88 -11.65 -4.33 -14.53
N LEU A 89 -11.43 -5.39 -13.76
CA LEU A 89 -11.74 -6.75 -14.19
C LEU A 89 -13.25 -7.01 -14.33
N GLN A 90 -14.07 -6.45 -13.44
CA GLN A 90 -15.53 -6.52 -13.54
C GLN A 90 -16.04 -5.80 -14.80
N ALA A 91 -15.50 -4.62 -15.11
CA ALA A 91 -15.85 -3.89 -16.33
C ALA A 91 -15.48 -4.69 -17.59
N THR A 92 -14.27 -5.29 -17.60
CA THR A 92 -13.81 -6.17 -18.68
C THR A 92 -14.71 -7.40 -18.86
N GLU A 93 -15.16 -8.00 -17.75
CA GLU A 93 -16.09 -9.13 -17.79
C GLU A 93 -17.44 -8.73 -18.38
N ALA A 94 -18.00 -7.60 -17.97
CA ALA A 94 -19.28 -7.10 -18.50
C ALA A 94 -19.21 -6.84 -20.02
N VAL A 95 -18.08 -6.32 -20.53
CA VAL A 95 -17.84 -6.18 -21.98
C VAL A 95 -17.77 -7.53 -22.66
N SER A 96 -17.03 -8.49 -22.08
CA SER A 96 -16.84 -9.83 -22.65
C SER A 96 -18.14 -10.62 -22.75
N ARG A 97 -19.13 -10.29 -21.90
CA ARG A 97 -20.48 -10.88 -21.91
C ARG A 97 -21.50 -10.13 -22.78
N GLY A 98 -21.12 -8.98 -23.34
CA GLY A 98 -22.05 -8.10 -24.07
C GLY A 98 -23.01 -7.31 -23.17
N GLU A 99 -22.86 -7.37 -21.84
CA GLU A 99 -23.71 -6.66 -20.88
C GLU A 99 -23.46 -5.14 -20.87
N ALA A 100 -22.29 -4.70 -21.37
CA ALA A 100 -21.87 -3.30 -21.41
C ALA A 100 -21.72 -2.75 -22.84
N GLU A 101 -22.49 -3.28 -23.80
CA GLU A 101 -22.46 -2.82 -25.18
C GLU A 101 -22.81 -1.31 -25.26
N GLY A 102 -21.95 -0.52 -25.91
CA GLY A 102 -22.09 0.94 -26.00
C GLY A 102 -21.51 1.75 -24.83
N ASN A 103 -21.03 1.12 -23.76
CA ASN A 103 -20.34 1.84 -22.66
C ASN A 103 -18.85 2.01 -22.98
N ILE A 104 -18.48 3.19 -23.48
CA ILE A 104 -17.11 3.51 -23.89
C ILE A 104 -16.08 3.42 -22.75
N ILE A 105 -16.48 3.69 -21.51
CA ILE A 105 -15.56 3.62 -20.36
C ILE A 105 -15.19 2.16 -20.09
N PHE A 106 -16.17 1.26 -20.16
CA PHE A 106 -15.96 -0.17 -19.93
C PHE A 106 -15.12 -0.79 -21.06
N GLN A 107 -15.36 -0.37 -22.30
CA GLN A 107 -14.54 -0.80 -23.44
C GLN A 107 -13.07 -0.38 -23.28
N ARG A 108 -12.81 0.88 -22.88
CA ARG A 108 -11.44 1.34 -22.60
C ARG A 108 -10.79 0.63 -21.42
N ALA A 109 -11.57 0.30 -20.38
CA ALA A 109 -11.07 -0.49 -19.26
C ALA A 109 -10.67 -1.90 -19.72
N ALA A 110 -11.47 -2.53 -20.58
CA ALA A 110 -11.16 -3.83 -21.17
C ALA A 110 -9.89 -3.78 -22.02
N GLU A 111 -9.77 -2.78 -22.89
CA GLU A 111 -8.56 -2.53 -23.69
C GLU A 111 -7.32 -2.38 -22.79
N PHE A 112 -7.39 -1.54 -21.75
CA PHE A 112 -6.30 -1.37 -20.80
C PHE A 112 -5.92 -2.69 -20.11
N VAL A 113 -6.90 -3.49 -19.69
CA VAL A 113 -6.63 -4.80 -19.06
C VAL A 113 -5.89 -5.73 -20.02
N TYR A 114 -6.37 -5.91 -21.24
CA TYR A 114 -5.75 -6.83 -22.19
C TYR A 114 -4.41 -6.31 -22.73
N PHE A 115 -4.34 -5.04 -23.12
CA PHE A 115 -3.18 -4.50 -23.82
C PHE A 115 -2.09 -3.96 -22.90
N ASP A 116 -2.44 -3.33 -21.79
CA ASP A 116 -1.44 -2.69 -20.92
C ASP A 116 -1.15 -3.53 -19.68
N LEU A 117 -2.17 -4.14 -19.06
CA LEU A 117 -2.00 -4.85 -17.80
C LEU A 117 -1.49 -6.28 -18.01
N PHE A 118 -2.04 -7.01 -18.99
CA PHE A 118 -1.68 -8.40 -19.28
C PHE A 118 -0.54 -8.59 -20.29
N SER A 119 -0.29 -7.63 -21.18
CA SER A 119 0.86 -7.70 -22.09
C SER A 119 2.21 -7.45 -21.40
N THR A 120 2.21 -7.09 -20.12
CA THR A 120 3.46 -6.92 -19.37
C THR A 120 4.17 -8.25 -19.16
N GLU A 121 5.50 -8.26 -19.32
CA GLU A 121 6.31 -9.44 -19.03
C GLU A 121 5.97 -10.02 -17.65
N GLY A 122 5.67 -11.33 -17.63
CA GLY A 122 5.29 -12.06 -16.43
C GLY A 122 3.80 -12.01 -16.06
N GLY A 123 2.94 -11.28 -16.78
CA GLY A 123 1.48 -11.29 -16.57
C GLY A 123 1.02 -10.74 -15.21
N LEU A 124 -0.26 -10.44 -15.10
CA LEU A 124 -0.86 -9.92 -13.85
C LEU A 124 -1.17 -11.03 -12.84
N ALA A 125 -1.64 -12.19 -13.32
CA ALA A 125 -2.06 -13.32 -12.48
C ALA A 125 -0.99 -13.78 -11.47
N PRO A 126 0.25 -14.11 -11.86
CA PRO A 126 1.26 -14.57 -10.90
C PRO A 126 1.70 -13.45 -9.94
N LYS A 127 1.59 -12.17 -10.33
CA LYS A 127 1.84 -11.03 -9.43
C LYS A 127 0.79 -10.96 -8.32
N ILE A 128 -0.49 -11.18 -8.65
CA ILE A 128 -1.59 -11.23 -7.68
C ILE A 128 -1.43 -12.44 -6.75
N ILE A 129 -1.14 -13.63 -7.29
CA ILE A 129 -0.96 -14.85 -6.50
C ILE A 129 0.19 -14.65 -5.49
N LYS A 130 1.32 -14.12 -5.95
CA LYS A 130 2.47 -13.80 -5.09
C LYS A 130 2.10 -12.78 -4.01
N GLU A 131 1.37 -11.73 -4.37
CA GLU A 131 0.96 -10.71 -3.39
C GLU A 131 -0.04 -11.27 -2.37
N LEU A 132 -0.94 -12.18 -2.76
CA LEU A 132 -1.84 -12.88 -1.82
C LEU A 132 -1.06 -13.71 -0.79
N GLN A 133 -0.01 -14.40 -1.22
CA GLN A 133 0.88 -15.15 -0.32
C GLN A 133 1.60 -14.20 0.65
N ASN A 134 2.14 -13.09 0.11
CA ASN A 134 2.81 -12.06 0.90
C ASN A 134 1.87 -11.43 1.95
N LEU A 135 0.64 -11.10 1.56
CA LEU A 135 -0.39 -10.58 2.47
C LEU A 135 -0.72 -11.58 3.59
N GLY A 136 -0.67 -12.89 3.32
CA GLY A 136 -0.80 -13.92 4.36
C GLY A 136 0.27 -13.79 5.45
N VAL A 137 1.53 -13.60 5.05
CA VAL A 137 2.66 -13.38 5.97
C VAL A 137 2.50 -12.06 6.74
N LEU A 138 2.13 -10.98 6.04
CA LEU A 138 1.96 -9.66 6.64
C LEU A 138 0.81 -9.62 7.66
N VAL A 139 -0.33 -10.27 7.37
CA VAL A 139 -1.45 -10.40 8.32
C VAL A 139 -1.01 -11.13 9.59
N ALA A 140 -0.29 -12.25 9.45
CA ALA A 140 0.20 -13.01 10.61
C ALA A 140 1.15 -12.17 11.47
N LYS A 141 2.05 -11.40 10.83
CA LYS A 141 2.96 -10.48 11.51
C LYS A 141 2.20 -9.35 12.23
N ALA A 142 1.20 -8.75 11.58
CA ALA A 142 0.38 -7.70 12.15
C ALA A 142 -0.38 -8.18 13.40
N GLU A 143 -0.98 -9.37 13.35
CA GLU A 143 -1.66 -9.97 14.51
C GLU A 143 -0.69 -10.29 15.65
N ALA A 144 0.53 -10.75 15.34
CA ALA A 144 1.57 -10.96 16.35
C ALA A 144 2.02 -9.63 16.99
N ALA A 145 2.19 -8.58 16.20
CA ALA A 145 2.56 -7.25 16.70
C ALA A 145 1.45 -6.65 17.59
N LYS A 146 0.19 -6.78 17.18
CA LYS A 146 -0.99 -6.36 17.93
C LYS A 146 -1.05 -6.97 19.33
N LYS A 147 -0.75 -8.26 19.48
CA LYS A 147 -0.73 -8.96 20.79
C LYS A 147 0.30 -8.39 21.77
N ASN A 148 1.37 -7.79 21.25
CA ASN A 148 2.46 -7.20 22.04
C ASN A 148 2.37 -5.67 22.11
N ALA A 149 1.31 -5.08 21.54
CA ALA A 149 1.17 -3.65 21.41
C ALA A 149 0.82 -2.97 22.74
N ARG A 150 1.29 -1.74 22.91
CA ARG A 150 0.89 -0.85 24.00
C ARG A 150 -0.43 -0.17 23.67
N THR A 151 -1.12 0.38 24.66
CA THR A 151 -2.42 1.05 24.46
C THR A 151 -2.34 2.24 23.51
N GLY A 152 -1.24 3.02 23.56
CA GLY A 152 -1.08 4.23 22.76
C GLY A 152 0.22 4.26 21.96
N THR A 153 0.21 5.03 20.88
CA THR A 153 1.38 5.30 20.04
C THR A 153 2.35 6.25 20.74
N ILE A 154 3.63 5.89 20.70
CA ILE A 154 4.75 6.70 21.18
C ILE A 154 5.55 7.13 19.95
N PRO A 155 5.51 8.42 19.56
CA PRO A 155 6.13 8.89 18.33
C PRO A 155 7.65 9.01 18.48
N PRO A 156 8.41 8.99 17.36
CA PRO A 156 9.87 9.11 17.41
C PRO A 156 10.33 10.57 17.60
N THR A 157 10.40 11.03 18.84
CA THR A 157 10.74 12.44 19.21
C THR A 157 12.23 12.68 19.50
N GLY A 158 13.06 11.63 19.43
CA GLY A 158 14.51 11.70 19.70
C GLY A 158 14.88 12.03 21.15
N GLN A 159 13.92 12.00 22.07
CA GLN A 159 14.17 12.06 23.50
C GLN A 159 14.85 10.77 23.97
N THR A 160 15.91 10.91 24.76
CA THR A 160 16.71 9.79 25.24
C THR A 160 15.88 8.93 26.20
N GLY A 161 15.89 7.60 26.00
CA GLY A 161 15.17 6.64 26.86
C GLY A 161 13.72 6.34 26.45
N VAL A 162 13.16 7.03 25.46
CA VAL A 162 11.83 6.75 24.92
C VAL A 162 11.96 5.88 23.66
N VAL A 163 11.48 4.64 23.73
CA VAL A 163 11.44 3.73 22.58
C VAL A 163 10.15 3.98 21.78
N PRO A 164 10.23 4.40 20.50
CA PRO A 164 9.06 4.61 19.67
C PRO A 164 8.29 3.30 19.45
N ALA A 165 6.97 3.36 19.48
CA ALA A 165 6.10 2.20 19.32
C ALA A 165 4.73 2.61 18.80
N LEU A 166 4.08 1.74 18.01
CA LEU A 166 2.69 1.94 17.60
C LEU A 166 1.72 1.43 18.68
N GLY A 167 0.57 2.09 18.78
CA GLY A 167 -0.52 1.67 19.64
C GLY A 167 -1.30 0.46 19.10
N ALA A 168 -2.03 -0.21 19.99
CA ALA A 168 -2.82 -1.38 19.67
C ALA A 168 -3.92 -1.10 18.63
N THR A 169 -4.53 0.09 18.67
CA THR A 169 -5.54 0.53 17.69
C THR A 169 -4.98 0.64 16.28
N VAL A 170 -3.75 1.15 16.14
CA VAL A 170 -3.05 1.25 14.85
C VAL A 170 -2.75 -0.14 14.30
N PHE A 171 -2.27 -1.05 15.14
CA PHE A 171 -2.04 -2.44 14.70
C PHE A 171 -3.33 -3.19 14.36
N GLN A 172 -4.44 -2.90 15.05
CA GLN A 172 -5.76 -3.41 14.70
C GLN A 172 -6.16 -2.93 13.30
N GLY A 173 -6.12 -1.62 13.05
CA GLY A 173 -6.44 -1.04 11.74
C GLY A 173 -5.52 -1.56 10.61
N HIS A 174 -4.23 -1.74 10.91
CA HIS A 174 -3.25 -2.37 10.02
C HIS A 174 -3.68 -3.78 9.62
N SER A 175 -3.99 -4.64 10.60
CA SER A 175 -4.42 -6.02 10.35
C SER A 175 -5.73 -6.07 9.53
N GLU A 176 -6.73 -5.27 9.93
CA GLU A 176 -8.01 -5.20 9.20
C GLU A 176 -7.84 -4.74 7.76
N SER A 177 -6.93 -3.79 7.52
CA SER A 177 -6.61 -3.32 6.18
C SER A 177 -5.99 -4.39 5.30
N LEU A 178 -4.99 -5.11 5.82
CA LEU A 178 -4.35 -6.21 5.10
C LEU A 178 -5.33 -7.35 4.81
N GLN A 179 -6.23 -7.66 5.76
CA GLN A 179 -7.29 -8.64 5.54
C GLN A 179 -8.28 -8.20 4.46
N TYR A 180 -8.67 -6.92 4.47
CA TYR A 180 -9.53 -6.35 3.42
C TYR A 180 -8.87 -6.48 2.05
N GLU A 181 -7.60 -6.05 1.94
CA GLU A 181 -6.85 -6.12 0.69
C GLU A 181 -6.72 -7.55 0.18
N ARG A 182 -6.41 -8.50 1.08
CA ARG A 182 -6.35 -9.93 0.73
C ARG A 182 -7.68 -10.44 0.19
N ARG A 183 -8.82 -10.02 0.75
CA ARG A 183 -10.15 -10.37 0.23
C ARG A 183 -10.38 -9.79 -1.16
N GLN A 184 -10.05 -8.52 -1.38
CA GLN A 184 -10.24 -7.87 -2.68
C GLN A 184 -9.37 -8.49 -3.76
N LEU A 185 -8.07 -8.70 -3.48
CA LEU A 185 -7.19 -9.42 -4.41
C LEU A 185 -7.65 -10.86 -4.63
N GLY A 186 -8.15 -11.56 -3.60
CA GLY A 186 -8.71 -12.90 -3.75
C GLY A 186 -9.93 -12.93 -4.69
N ALA A 187 -10.77 -11.89 -4.65
CA ALA A 187 -11.93 -11.75 -5.53
C ALA A 187 -11.54 -11.53 -7.02
N THR A 188 -10.30 -11.12 -7.30
CA THR A 188 -9.81 -10.97 -8.68
C THR A 188 -9.53 -12.32 -9.35
N LEU A 189 -9.12 -13.36 -8.62
CA LEU A 189 -8.81 -14.67 -9.20
C LEU A 189 -9.98 -15.30 -9.99
N PRO A 190 -11.22 -15.37 -9.47
CA PRO A 190 -12.34 -15.88 -10.25
C PRO A 190 -12.70 -14.98 -11.44
N LEU A 191 -12.46 -13.66 -11.35
CA LEU A 191 -12.64 -12.74 -12.50
C LEU A 191 -11.64 -13.07 -13.61
N LEU A 192 -10.36 -13.26 -13.25
CA LEU A 192 -9.31 -13.67 -14.19
C LEU A 192 -9.60 -15.02 -14.83
N ALA A 193 -10.09 -15.99 -14.05
CA ALA A 193 -10.47 -17.30 -14.56
C ALA A 193 -11.57 -17.20 -15.62
N ARG A 194 -12.63 -16.41 -15.35
CA ARG A 194 -13.75 -16.21 -16.29
C ARG A 194 -13.37 -15.46 -17.55
N LEU A 195 -12.37 -14.59 -17.46
CA LEU A 195 -11.79 -13.88 -18.61
C LEU A 195 -10.79 -14.74 -19.41
N GLY A 196 -10.49 -15.97 -18.98
CA GLY A 196 -9.48 -16.82 -19.62
C GLY A 196 -8.05 -16.31 -19.45
N LEU A 197 -7.79 -15.54 -18.39
CA LEU A 197 -6.52 -14.86 -18.13
C LEU A 197 -5.62 -15.59 -17.13
N LEU A 198 -5.96 -16.84 -16.81
CA LEU A 198 -5.12 -17.74 -15.99
C LEU A 198 -4.49 -18.80 -16.89
N SER A 199 -3.18 -19.00 -16.73
CA SER A 199 -2.47 -20.12 -17.36
C SER A 199 -2.62 -21.41 -16.52
N SER A 200 -2.27 -22.56 -17.10
CA SER A 200 -2.24 -23.82 -16.35
C SER A 200 -1.33 -23.77 -15.12
N ALA A 201 -0.21 -23.05 -15.22
CA ALA A 201 0.72 -22.88 -14.10
C ALA A 201 0.13 -22.01 -12.98
N ASP A 202 -0.66 -20.99 -13.34
CA ASP A 202 -1.36 -20.16 -12.35
C ASP A 202 -2.41 -20.97 -11.59
N VAL A 203 -3.13 -21.87 -12.28
CA VAL A 203 -4.11 -22.76 -11.65
C VAL A 203 -3.43 -23.73 -10.68
N GLU A 204 -2.30 -24.33 -11.08
CA GLU A 204 -1.51 -25.20 -10.20
C GLU A 204 -1.00 -24.45 -8.96
N ALA A 205 -0.63 -23.17 -9.08
CA ALA A 205 -0.18 -22.37 -7.95
C ALA A 205 -1.31 -21.95 -6.98
N ILE A 206 -2.57 -22.03 -7.40
CA ILE A 206 -3.75 -21.68 -6.57
C ILE A 206 -4.25 -22.88 -5.76
N VAL A 207 -4.14 -24.10 -6.32
CA VAL A 207 -4.60 -25.36 -5.72
C VAL A 207 -3.60 -25.90 -4.72
#